data_AF-A0A536HGV6-F1
#
_entry.id   AF-A0A536HGV6-F1
#
_cell.length_a   1.000
_cell.length_b   1.000
_cell.length_c   1.000
_cell.angle_alpha   90.00
_cell.angle_beta   90.00
_cell.angle_gamma   90.00
#
_symmetry.space_group_name_H-M   'P 1'
#
loop_
_entity.id
_entity.type
_entity.pdbx_description
1 polymer ?
#
loop_
_entity_poly.entity_id
_entity_poly.type
_entity_poly.pdbx_seq_one_letter_code
_entity_poly.pdbx_strand_id
1 'polypeptide(L)'
;MGLLRLAVLGPPEMSHDGRRLTFALRKAEALLLYLAVEGGMHPRSKLAALLWPDSEPHAARTALRNALTLLRSLLATPDASASPHSHLLAEQDLLGLDPQAPFELDLDVVQQAYHQAQRHSTFPSQEPHAALVTQVQQALALVRGPFLEGF
;
A
#
# COMPACT_ATOMS: atom_id res chain seq x y z
N MET A 1 -13.88 7.88 6.64
CA MET A 1 -12.62 7.10 6.60
C MET A 1 -11.51 8.04 6.15
N GLY A 2 -10.38 8.05 6.85
CA GLY A 2 -9.23 8.86 6.44
C GLY A 2 -8.53 8.30 5.21
N LEU A 3 -7.83 9.16 4.47
CA LEU A 3 -7.04 8.75 3.32
C LEU A 3 -5.76 8.03 3.78
N LEU A 4 -5.54 6.80 3.31
CA LEU A 4 -4.30 6.06 3.51
C LEU A 4 -3.33 6.35 2.36
N ARG A 5 -2.19 6.98 2.65
CA ARG A 5 -1.14 7.26 1.67
C ARG A 5 0.11 6.46 1.97
N LEU A 6 0.61 5.75 0.96
CA LEU A 6 1.86 5.01 0.99
C LEU A 6 2.81 5.57 -0.06
N ALA A 7 4.04 5.84 0.37
CA ALA A 7 5.14 6.20 -0.50
C ALA A 7 6.25 5.16 -0.39
N VAL A 8 6.46 4.38 -1.45
CA VAL A 8 7.38 3.24 -1.51
C VAL A 8 8.56 3.47 -2.46
N LEU A 9 8.59 4.56 -3.20
CA LEU A 9 9.67 4.94 -4.11
C LEU A 9 10.74 5.76 -3.37
N GLY A 10 11.49 5.08 -2.51
CA GLY A 10 12.44 5.63 -1.53
C GLY A 10 12.21 4.98 -0.16
N PRO A 11 12.68 5.61 0.92
CA PRO A 11 12.37 5.15 2.27
C PRO A 11 10.85 5.09 2.51
N PRO A 12 10.31 3.97 3.00
CA PRO A 12 8.87 3.79 3.10
C PRO A 12 8.26 4.82 4.04
N GLU A 13 7.24 5.53 3.55
CA GLU A 13 6.46 6.44 4.37
C GLU A 13 4.98 6.13 4.25
N MET A 14 4.32 6.06 5.41
CA MET A 14 2.91 5.76 5.51
C MET A 14 2.22 6.84 6.33
N SER A 15 1.07 7.31 5.86
CA SER A 15 0.23 8.22 6.61
C SER A 15 -1.24 7.86 6.45
N HIS A 16 -2.02 8.11 7.49
CA HIS A 16 -3.46 7.94 7.49
C HIS A 16 -4.10 9.24 7.95
N ASP A 17 -4.95 9.82 7.11
CA ASP A 17 -5.58 11.13 7.34
C ASP A 17 -4.56 12.25 7.63
N GLY A 18 -3.45 12.24 6.87
CA GLY A 18 -2.34 13.19 7.03
C GLY A 18 -1.43 12.92 8.25
N ARG A 19 -1.80 12.00 9.14
CA ARG A 19 -0.95 11.60 10.29
C ARG A 19 0.00 10.48 9.87
N ARG A 20 1.30 10.69 10.07
CA ARG A 20 2.32 9.65 9.85
C ARG A 20 2.06 8.43 10.75
N LEU A 21 2.09 7.25 10.15
CA LEU A 21 1.98 5.98 10.87
C LEU A 21 3.35 5.58 11.42
N THR A 22 3.37 5.15 12.68
CA THR A 22 4.57 4.63 13.35
C THR A 22 4.31 3.20 13.79
N PHE A 23 5.11 2.25 13.32
CA PHE A 23 4.90 0.83 13.58
C PHE A 23 5.79 0.36 14.72
N ALA A 24 5.19 -0.25 15.74
CA ALA A 24 5.97 -0.91 16.80
C ALA A 24 6.62 -2.22 16.32
N LEU A 25 6.15 -2.77 15.19
CA LEU A 25 6.62 -4.02 14.61
C LEU A 25 6.96 -3.80 13.14
N ARG A 26 8.23 -4.01 12.77
CA ARG A 26 8.67 -3.97 11.35
C ARG A 26 7.90 -4.93 10.45
N LYS A 27 7.48 -6.08 10.99
CA LYS A 27 6.67 -7.04 10.23
C LYS A 27 5.22 -6.58 9.99
N ALA A 28 4.69 -5.69 10.83
CA ALA A 28 3.38 -5.08 10.57
C ALA A 28 3.48 -4.02 9.46
N GLU A 29 4.55 -3.22 9.48
CA GLU A 29 4.90 -2.31 8.38
C GLU A 29 5.08 -3.08 7.06
N ALA A 30 5.87 -4.16 7.07
CA ALA A 30 6.07 -5.03 5.92
C ALA A 30 4.75 -5.62 5.38
N LEU A 31 3.84 -6.01 6.29
CA LEU A 31 2.54 -6.53 5.91
C LEU A 31 1.72 -5.47 5.17
N LEU A 32 1.63 -4.25 5.70
CA LEU A 32 0.88 -3.18 5.04
C LEU A 32 1.47 -2.82 3.66
N LEU A 33 2.80 -2.71 3.59
CA LEU A 33 3.51 -2.48 2.32
C LEU A 33 3.25 -3.58 1.30
N TYR A 34 3.30 -4.85 1.73
CA TYR A 34 3.04 -5.99 0.85
C TYR A 34 1.60 -5.95 0.31
N LEU A 35 0.60 -5.76 1.18
CA LEU A 35 -0.81 -5.70 0.76
C LEU A 35 -1.07 -4.54 -0.21
N ALA A 36 -0.38 -3.43 -0.03
CA ALA A 36 -0.50 -2.24 -0.87
C ALA A 36 0.14 -2.40 -2.25
N VAL A 37 1.36 -2.95 -2.30
CA VAL A 37 2.13 -3.06 -3.55
C VAL A 37 1.64 -4.23 -4.39
N GLU A 38 1.34 -5.37 -3.77
CA GLU A 38 0.86 -6.56 -4.50
C GLU A 38 -0.62 -6.39 -4.88
N GLY A 39 -1.41 -5.74 -4.03
CA GLY A 39 -2.84 -5.54 -4.22
C GLY A 39 -3.66 -6.84 -4.16
N GLY A 40 -4.99 -6.69 -4.10
CA GLY A 40 -5.91 -7.81 -4.08
C GLY A 40 -5.96 -8.58 -2.75
N MET A 41 -6.51 -9.80 -2.81
CA MET A 41 -6.78 -10.64 -1.64
C MET A 41 -5.77 -11.80 -1.57
N HIS A 42 -5.18 -12.00 -0.40
CA HIS A 42 -4.14 -13.00 -0.18
C HIS A 42 -4.47 -13.97 0.96
N PRO A 43 -4.17 -15.27 0.82
CA PRO A 43 -4.31 -16.23 1.91
C PRO A 43 -3.45 -15.86 3.12
N ARG A 44 -4.02 -15.91 4.32
CA ARG A 44 -3.29 -15.65 5.57
C ARG A 44 -2.11 -16.61 5.74
N SER A 45 -2.27 -17.86 5.32
CA SER A 45 -1.19 -18.85 5.31
C SER A 45 0.01 -18.40 4.46
N LYS A 46 -0.22 -17.86 3.26
CA LYS A 46 0.82 -17.30 2.38
C LYS A 46 1.53 -16.11 3.05
N LEU A 47 0.76 -15.17 3.59
CA LEU A 47 1.30 -13.98 4.25
C LEU A 47 2.13 -14.34 5.49
N ALA A 48 1.65 -15.31 6.29
CA ALA A 48 2.36 -15.80 7.45
C ALA A 48 3.71 -16.44 7.07
N ALA A 49 3.73 -17.30 6.05
CA ALA A 49 4.95 -17.95 5.59
C ALA A 49 5.94 -16.95 4.97
N LEU A 50 5.45 -15.97 4.22
CA LEU A 50 6.28 -14.95 3.59
C LEU A 50 6.96 -14.03 4.62
N LEU A 51 6.21 -13.57 5.62
CA LEU A 51 6.70 -12.60 6.59
C LEU A 51 7.46 -13.24 7.75
N TRP A 52 7.18 -14.50 8.09
CA TRP A 52 7.86 -15.25 9.16
C TRP A 52 8.33 -16.63 8.67
N PRO A 53 9.29 -16.68 7.72
CA PRO A 53 9.74 -17.94 7.12
C PRO A 53 10.40 -18.89 8.11
N ASP A 54 11.06 -18.35 9.14
CA ASP A 54 11.80 -19.13 10.15
C ASP A 54 10.91 -19.59 11.32
N SER A 55 9.61 -19.30 11.28
CA SER A 55 8.68 -19.66 12.36
C SER A 55 7.86 -20.90 12.03
N GLU A 56 7.62 -21.74 13.03
CA GLU A 56 6.64 -22.83 12.91
C GLU A 56 5.26 -22.29 12.46
N PRO A 57 4.50 -23.03 11.63
CA PRO A 57 3.28 -22.50 11.00
C PRO A 57 2.26 -21.92 11.98
N HIS A 58 2.11 -22.51 13.17
CA HIS A 58 1.21 -22.00 14.20
C HIS A 58 1.70 -20.67 14.82
N ALA A 59 3.01 -20.54 15.03
CA ALA A 59 3.62 -19.32 15.53
C ALA A 59 3.53 -18.19 14.49
N ALA A 60 3.79 -18.50 13.20
CA ALA A 60 3.67 -17.55 12.10
C ALA A 60 2.24 -16.98 11.97
N ARG A 61 1.21 -17.84 12.06
CA ARG A 61 -0.20 -17.38 12.07
C ARG A 61 -0.52 -16.51 13.28
N THR A 62 0.01 -16.84 14.45
CA THR A 62 -0.17 -16.03 15.66
C THR A 62 0.50 -14.66 15.51
N ALA A 63 1.71 -14.61 14.95
CA ALA A 63 2.42 -13.37 14.65
C ALA A 63 1.66 -12.51 13.63
N LEU A 64 1.12 -13.12 12.57
CA LEU A 64 0.26 -12.45 11.59
C LEU A 64 -0.97 -11.83 12.26
N ARG A 65 -1.66 -12.58 13.13
CA ARG A 65 -2.82 -12.06 13.87
C ARG A 65 -2.45 -10.84 14.71
N ASN A 66 -1.32 -10.88 15.41
CA ASN A 66 -0.86 -9.75 16.22
C ASN A 66 -0.50 -8.53 15.36
N ALA A 67 0.18 -8.74 14.23
CA ALA A 67 0.46 -7.68 13.26
C ALA A 67 -0.83 -7.05 12.73
N LEU A 68 -1.85 -7.85 12.42
CA LEU A 68 -3.16 -7.36 11.97
C LEU A 68 -3.89 -6.54 13.02
N THR A 69 -3.85 -6.96 14.28
CA THR A 69 -4.43 -6.17 15.38
C THR A 69 -3.75 -4.81 15.49
N LEU A 70 -2.43 -4.76 15.36
CA LEU A 70 -1.67 -3.51 15.37
C LEU A 70 -2.00 -2.63 14.15
N LEU A 71 -2.13 -3.21 12.95
CA LEU A 71 -2.53 -2.44 11.77
C LEU A 71 -3.93 -1.85 11.92
N ARG A 72 -4.89 -2.64 12.42
CA ARG A 72 -6.26 -2.16 12.65
C ARG A 72 -6.31 -1.00 13.65
N SER A 73 -5.49 -1.02 14.69
CA SER A 73 -5.45 0.09 15.65
C SER A 73 -4.79 1.33 15.07
N LEU A 74 -3.74 1.19 14.25
CA LEU A 74 -3.09 2.32 13.56
C LEU A 74 -4.01 2.98 12.52
N LEU A 75 -4.87 2.19 11.87
CA LEU A 75 -5.79 2.65 10.84
C LEU A 75 -7.18 3.03 11.38
N ALA A 76 -7.39 2.94 12.70
CA ALA A 76 -8.63 3.38 13.31
C ALA A 76 -8.72 4.92 13.35
N THR A 77 -9.82 5.48 12.86
CA THR A 77 -10.13 6.91 13.02
C THR A 77 -10.75 7.19 14.40
N PRO A 78 -10.41 8.31 15.07
CA PRO A 78 -10.98 8.68 16.37
C PRO A 78 -12.52 8.81 16.38
N ASP A 79 -13.10 9.26 15.26
CA ASP A 79 -14.55 9.44 15.09
C ASP A 79 -15.29 8.18 14.61
N ALA A 80 -14.70 6.99 14.75
CA ALA A 80 -15.23 5.71 14.26
C ALA A 80 -16.51 5.21 14.96
N SER A 81 -17.28 6.08 15.62
CA SER A 81 -18.61 5.72 16.13
C SER A 81 -19.65 5.48 15.02
N ALA A 82 -19.33 5.76 13.75
CA ALA A 82 -20.30 5.71 12.64
C ALA A 82 -19.82 5.06 11.33
N SER A 83 -18.65 4.41 11.28
CA SER A 83 -18.17 3.78 10.02
C SER A 83 -17.70 2.33 10.23
N PRO A 84 -18.38 1.34 9.63
CA PRO A 84 -17.99 -0.07 9.71
C PRO A 84 -16.82 -0.44 8.78
N HIS A 85 -16.35 0.49 7.94
CA HIS A 85 -15.37 0.23 6.90
C HIS A 85 -13.94 0.44 7.42
N SER A 86 -13.12 -0.59 7.30
CA SER A 86 -11.70 -0.64 7.67
C SER A 86 -10.88 -0.71 6.38
N HIS A 87 -9.73 -0.04 6.32
CA HIS A 87 -8.78 -0.16 5.20
C HIS A 87 -8.33 -1.59 4.92
N LEU A 88 -8.45 -2.48 5.91
CA LEU A 88 -8.20 -3.91 5.76
C LEU A 88 -9.50 -4.67 5.55
N LEU A 89 -9.57 -5.43 4.47
CA LEU A 89 -10.64 -6.37 4.17
C LEU A 89 -10.20 -7.80 4.55
N ALA A 90 -11.06 -8.50 5.27
CA ALA A 90 -10.82 -9.86 5.74
C ALA A 90 -12.01 -10.74 5.39
N GLU A 91 -11.83 -11.61 4.40
CA GLU A 91 -12.87 -12.54 3.94
C GLU A 91 -12.41 -13.97 4.17
N GLN A 92 -13.09 -14.73 5.05
CA GLN A 92 -12.69 -16.10 5.39
C GLN A 92 -11.20 -16.18 5.78
N ASP A 93 -10.35 -16.83 4.95
CA ASP A 93 -8.89 -16.93 5.11
C ASP A 93 -8.09 -15.94 4.25
N LEU A 94 -8.76 -15.06 3.51
CA LEU A 94 -8.15 -14.03 2.68
C LEU A 94 -8.03 -12.70 3.43
N LEU A 95 -7.00 -11.95 3.08
CA LEU A 95 -6.71 -10.62 3.58
C LEU A 95 -6.22 -9.74 2.43
N GLY A 96 -6.76 -8.54 2.35
CA GLY A 96 -6.33 -7.51 1.41
C GLY A 96 -6.61 -6.11 1.95
N LEU A 97 -6.29 -5.10 1.14
CA LEU A 97 -6.82 -3.76 1.33
C LEU A 97 -8.25 -3.68 0.78
N ASP A 98 -9.11 -2.93 1.44
CA ASP A 98 -10.46 -2.65 0.95
C ASP A 98 -10.36 -1.73 -0.29
N PRO A 99 -10.77 -2.17 -1.48
CA PRO A 99 -10.70 -1.35 -2.70
C PRO A 99 -11.66 -0.15 -2.67
N GLN A 100 -12.63 -0.14 -1.76
CA GLN A 100 -13.55 1.00 -1.55
C GLN A 100 -13.00 2.01 -0.54
N ALA A 101 -11.94 1.66 0.19
CA ALA A 101 -11.31 2.56 1.13
C ALA A 101 -10.41 3.56 0.39
N PRO A 102 -10.40 4.87 0.76
CA PRO A 102 -9.53 5.85 0.13
C PRO A 102 -8.06 5.51 0.33
N PHE A 103 -7.38 5.18 -0.76
CA PHE A 103 -6.00 4.72 -0.77
C PHE A 103 -5.22 5.38 -1.92
N GLU A 104 -4.00 5.81 -1.64
CA GLU A 104 -3.06 6.35 -2.63
C GLU A 104 -1.68 5.69 -2.45
N LEU A 105 -1.12 5.23 -3.57
CA LEU A 105 0.23 4.67 -3.66
C LEU A 105 1.03 5.44 -4.71
N ASP A 106 2.21 5.93 -4.34
CA ASP A 106 3.11 6.63 -5.29
C ASP A 106 3.50 5.75 -6.50
N LEU A 107 3.65 4.45 -6.28
CA LEU A 107 3.89 3.47 -7.34
C LEU A 107 2.79 3.48 -8.41
N ASP A 108 1.52 3.59 -8.01
CA ASP A 108 0.40 3.62 -8.96
C ASP A 108 0.48 4.86 -9.86
N VAL A 109 0.83 6.02 -9.28
CA VAL A 109 0.99 7.28 -10.04
C VAL A 109 2.11 7.14 -11.08
N VAL A 110 3.24 6.54 -10.69
CA VAL A 110 4.37 6.32 -11.60
C VAL A 110 4.03 5.29 -12.69
N GLN A 111 3.39 4.18 -12.34
CA GLN A 111 2.95 3.17 -13.30
C GLN A 111 1.96 3.73 -14.30
N GLN A 112 0.99 4.53 -13.87
CA GLN A 112 0.02 5.18 -14.74
C GLN A 112 0.71 6.13 -15.73
N ALA A 113 1.60 7.00 -15.26
CA ALA A 113 2.36 7.92 -16.12
C ALA A 113 3.22 7.15 -17.15
N TYR A 114 3.86 6.06 -16.72
CA TYR A 114 4.65 5.20 -17.60
C TYR A 114 3.81 4.52 -18.69
N HIS A 115 2.66 3.94 -18.32
CA HIS A 115 1.76 3.30 -19.28
C HIS A 115 1.20 4.29 -20.30
N GLN A 116 0.88 5.51 -19.88
CA GLN A 116 0.40 6.55 -20.80
C GLN A 116 1.50 7.01 -21.77
N ALA A 117 2.73 7.20 -21.29
CA ALA A 117 3.86 7.55 -22.14
C ALA A 117 4.16 6.46 -23.19
N GLN A 118 4.09 5.19 -22.79
CA GLN A 118 4.23 4.05 -23.73
C GLN A 118 3.12 4.01 -24.78
N ARG A 119 1.87 4.23 -24.36
CA ARG A 119 0.71 4.25 -25.28
C ARG A 119 0.84 5.37 -26.30
N HIS A 120 1.25 6.57 -25.88
CA HIS A 120 1.47 7.70 -26.78
C HIS A 120 2.62 7.43 -27.77
N SER A 121 3.68 6.74 -27.34
CA SER A 121 4.79 6.36 -28.22
C SER A 121 4.37 5.32 -29.27
N THR A 122 3.48 4.39 -28.90
CA THR A 122 2.99 3.33 -29.81
C THR A 122 1.89 3.84 -30.75
N PHE A 123 1.02 4.70 -30.23
CA PHE A 123 -0.10 5.29 -30.95
C PHE A 123 -0.09 6.80 -30.70
N PRO A 124 0.54 7.59 -31.57
CA PRO A 124 0.56 9.04 -31.44
C PRO A 124 -0.87 9.58 -31.59
N SER A 125 -1.55 9.79 -30.48
CA SER A 125 -2.83 10.50 -30.41
C SER A 125 -2.59 12.01 -30.39
N GLN A 126 -3.60 12.81 -30.76
CA GLN A 126 -3.57 14.29 -30.62
C GLN A 126 -3.58 14.78 -29.16
N GLU A 127 -3.36 13.89 -28.18
CA GLU A 127 -3.22 14.27 -26.77
C GLU A 127 -2.15 15.37 -26.66
N PRO A 128 -2.44 16.48 -25.96
CA PRO A 128 -1.51 17.58 -25.86
C PRO A 128 -0.23 17.10 -25.17
N HIS A 129 0.86 17.03 -25.93
CA HIS A 129 2.17 16.57 -25.49
C HIS A 129 2.61 17.21 -24.16
N ALA A 130 2.22 18.47 -23.92
CA ALA A 130 2.46 19.19 -22.67
C ALA A 130 1.81 18.57 -21.43
N ALA A 131 0.60 18.01 -21.53
CA ALA A 131 -0.08 17.36 -20.42
C ALA A 131 0.65 16.07 -19.99
N LEU A 132 1.05 15.26 -20.98
CA LEU A 132 1.83 14.04 -20.74
C LEU A 132 3.18 14.36 -20.07
N VAL A 133 3.90 15.38 -20.56
CA VAL A 133 5.17 15.83 -19.96
C VAL A 133 4.96 16.26 -18.51
N THR A 134 3.92 17.06 -18.25
CA THR A 134 3.60 17.52 -16.88
C THR A 134 3.32 16.34 -15.96
N GLN A 135 2.58 15.34 -16.42
CA GLN A 135 2.26 14.17 -15.63
C GLN A 135 3.47 13.29 -15.35
N VAL A 136 4.35 13.08 -16.33
CA VAL A 136 5.61 12.35 -16.12
C VAL A 136 6.51 13.10 -15.13
N GLN A 137 6.58 14.44 -15.21
CA GLN A 137 7.34 15.24 -14.25
C GLN A 137 6.78 15.11 -12.83
N GLN A 138 5.45 15.14 -12.67
CA GLN A 138 4.80 14.93 -11.38
C GLN A 138 5.09 13.53 -10.81
N ALA A 139 5.02 12.49 -11.65
CA ALA A 139 5.34 11.12 -11.26
C ALA A 139 6.82 11.00 -10.81
N LEU A 140 7.76 11.58 -11.55
CA LEU A 140 9.17 11.58 -11.18
C LEU A 140 9.45 12.33 -9.88
N ALA A 141 8.68 13.38 -9.56
CA ALA A 141 8.82 14.10 -8.29
C ALA A 141 8.44 13.25 -7.06
N LEU A 142 7.72 12.14 -7.24
CA LEU A 142 7.41 11.18 -6.17
C LEU A 142 8.57 10.20 -5.91
N VAL A 143 9.52 10.07 -6.85
CA VAL A 143 10.65 9.16 -6.71
C VAL A 143 11.73 9.82 -5.85
N ARG A 144 11.85 9.36 -4.60
CA ARG A 144 12.78 9.88 -3.60
C ARG A 144 14.05 9.04 -3.47
N GLY A 145 14.02 7.82 -3.99
CA GLY A 145 15.12 6.86 -3.98
C GLY A 145 14.70 5.51 -4.56
N PRO A 146 15.56 4.47 -4.45
CA PRO A 146 15.20 3.09 -4.78
C PRO A 146 13.95 2.61 -4.04
N PHE A 147 13.24 1.66 -4.65
CA PHE A 147 12.06 1.04 -4.04
C PHE A 147 12.38 0.48 -2.64
N LEU A 148 11.60 0.90 -1.64
CA LEU A 148 11.76 0.54 -0.23
C LEU A 148 13.19 0.73 0.29
N GLU A 149 13.86 1.82 -0.10
CA GLU A 149 15.23 2.10 0.32
C GLU A 149 15.37 2.06 1.85
N GLY A 150 16.30 1.24 2.34
CA GLY A 150 16.59 1.10 3.77
C GLY A 150 15.62 0.24 4.57
N PHE A 151 14.72 -0.51 3.91
CA PHE A 151 13.79 -1.45 4.54
C PHE A 151 14.33 -2.90 4.60
#